data_AF-A0A6D2KMQ9-F1
#
_entry.id   AF-A0A6D2KMQ9-F1
#
_cell.length_a   1.000
_cell.length_b   1.000
_cell.length_c   1.000
_cell.angle_alpha   90.00
_cell.angle_beta   90.00
_cell.angle_gamma   90.00
#
_symmetry.space_group_name_H-M   'P 1'
#
loop_
_entity.id
_entity.type
_entity.pdbx_description
1 polymer ?
#
loop_
_entity_poly.entity_id
_entity_poly.type
_entity_poly.pdbx_seq_one_letter_code
_entity_poly.pdbx_strand_id
1 'polypeptide(L)'
;MLLRSIRTVEHLRRISASSVSSSLTYPSFSQRCNALRSYLPHRVVTTTETAFSTPISRFCYSSLVNSPNENQHTTTSSPVSPQRINIRKISRRRKKSGIKSPNSPAYSSAVDLALDSVVKIFTVSTSPSYFLPWQNKSQRESMGSGFVISGRRIITNAHVVADHSFVLVRKHGSPIKHRAKVQAVGHECDLAILVIESEVFWEGMNPLELGDIPLLQGEVSVVGYPQGGDNISVTKGVVSRVELTQYVHGATQLMAIQIDAAINPGNSGGPAIMGNKVAGVAFQNLSGAENMGYIIPTPVIKHFITGVEECSKYVGFCSMGVSCQSMENAQIRSIFQMSSEMTGVLISRINPLSDAHRILKKDDVILAFDGVPIANDGTVHFRNKERITFDHLVSMKKPDETALLKVLREGKEHEFSITLRPLQPLVPVHQFDQLPSYYIFAGFVFIPLTQPYLHEYGEDWYNISPRRLCERALRDIPKKAGQELVIVSQVLMDDSNTGYERLAELQVKKVNGVEVDNLRHLCQLIENCKTENLRIDLEEGRVLGLHYESARIATSKILKRHRIASAMSKDLLMEQNPETELVSCSAAV
;
A
#
# COMPACT_ATOMS: atom_id res chain seq x y z
N MET A 1 44.53 30.05 -50.45
CA MET A 1 44.07 28.81 -51.14
C MET A 1 42.97 28.20 -50.29
N LEU A 2 41.83 27.73 -50.82
CA LEU A 2 41.25 27.90 -52.16
C LEU A 2 39.71 27.76 -52.05
N LEU A 3 38.95 28.72 -52.61
CA LEU A 3 37.54 28.69 -53.13
C LEU A 3 36.45 27.84 -52.39
N ARG A 4 35.30 28.40 -51.94
CA ARG A 4 34.10 28.90 -52.69
C ARG A 4 33.31 27.78 -53.40
N SER A 5 31.97 27.78 -53.58
CA SER A 5 30.87 28.78 -53.41
C SER A 5 29.51 28.05 -53.20
N ILE A 6 28.50 28.53 -52.45
CA ILE A 6 27.48 29.60 -52.70
C ILE A 6 26.46 29.33 -53.83
N ARG A 7 25.18 29.06 -53.50
CA ARG A 7 23.96 29.90 -53.78
C ARG A 7 22.69 29.33 -53.07
N THR A 8 21.80 30.04 -52.36
CA THR A 8 20.79 31.13 -52.68
C THR A 8 19.62 30.61 -53.55
N VAL A 9 18.32 30.98 -53.41
CA VAL A 9 17.67 32.23 -52.90
C VAL A 9 16.31 31.97 -52.19
N GLU A 10 15.84 32.98 -51.45
CA GLU A 10 14.45 33.27 -50.99
C GLU A 10 13.44 33.42 -52.16
N HIS A 11 12.14 33.77 -52.05
CA HIS A 11 11.34 34.68 -51.19
C HIS A 11 9.82 34.32 -51.43
N LEU A 12 8.70 34.94 -50.97
CA LEU A 12 8.38 36.17 -50.24
C LEU A 12 7.16 35.92 -49.27
N ARG A 13 5.94 36.45 -49.53
CA ARG A 13 4.75 36.41 -48.65
C ARG A 13 3.41 36.72 -49.39
N ARG A 14 2.29 36.35 -48.72
CA ARG A 14 1.03 37.13 -48.47
C ARG A 14 -0.24 36.99 -49.36
N ILE A 15 -1.38 36.91 -48.65
CA ILE A 15 -2.74 37.49 -48.87
C ILE A 15 -3.97 36.58 -49.19
N SER A 16 -4.96 36.71 -48.28
CA SER A 16 -6.43 36.46 -48.27
C SER A 16 -7.13 35.28 -48.98
N ALA A 17 -7.72 34.43 -48.13
CA ALA A 17 -9.05 33.79 -48.18
C ALA A 17 -10.12 34.23 -49.21
N SER A 18 -10.86 33.23 -49.72
CA SER A 18 -12.34 33.20 -49.67
C SER A 18 -12.88 31.76 -49.86
N SER A 19 -14.09 31.47 -49.38
CA SER A 19 -14.74 30.15 -49.40
C SER A 19 -15.59 29.87 -50.65
N VAL A 20 -15.56 28.64 -51.18
CA VAL A 20 -16.67 28.00 -51.92
C VAL A 20 -16.72 26.50 -51.59
N SER A 21 -17.92 25.94 -51.49
CA SER A 21 -18.18 24.50 -51.32
C SER A 21 -18.58 23.83 -52.63
N SER A 22 -18.08 22.63 -52.92
CA SER A 22 -18.72 21.72 -53.88
C SER A 22 -18.48 20.24 -53.53
N SER A 23 -19.57 19.48 -53.46
CA SER A 23 -19.57 18.02 -53.48
C SER A 23 -19.45 17.51 -54.91
N LEU A 24 -18.74 16.40 -55.14
CA LEU A 24 -18.88 15.61 -56.36
C LEU A 24 -18.61 14.12 -56.09
N THR A 25 -19.22 13.27 -56.92
CA THR A 25 -19.38 11.82 -56.71
C THR A 25 -18.39 10.96 -57.49
N TYR A 26 -18.36 9.66 -57.16
CA TYR A 26 -17.66 8.58 -57.86
C TYR A 26 -17.79 8.60 -59.40
N PRO A 27 -16.84 7.95 -60.08
CA PRO A 27 -17.21 6.75 -60.85
C PRO A 27 -16.48 5.48 -60.40
N SER A 28 -17.00 4.33 -60.84
CA SER A 28 -16.54 2.98 -60.48
C SER A 28 -15.75 2.31 -61.62
N PHE A 29 -14.90 1.34 -61.28
CA PHE A 29 -14.53 0.26 -62.19
C PHE A 29 -14.25 -1.06 -61.43
N SER A 30 -14.37 -2.19 -62.12
CA SER A 30 -14.18 -3.56 -61.61
C SER A 30 -12.89 -4.18 -62.22
N GLN A 31 -12.40 -5.39 -61.92
CA GLN A 31 -12.93 -6.56 -61.18
C GLN A 31 -11.74 -7.51 -60.79
N ARG A 32 -12.00 -8.53 -59.95
CA ARG A 32 -11.17 -9.73 -59.66
C ARG A 32 -9.95 -9.55 -58.73
N CYS A 33 -9.52 -10.54 -57.93
CA CYS A 33 -10.22 -11.62 -57.19
C CYS A 33 -9.24 -12.30 -56.19
N ASN A 34 -9.79 -13.07 -55.23
CA ASN A 34 -9.11 -13.96 -54.27
C ASN A 34 -8.30 -13.27 -53.14
N ALA A 35 -8.27 -13.77 -51.89
CA ALA A 35 -9.19 -14.68 -51.19
C ALA A 35 -9.06 -14.54 -49.64
N LEU A 36 -10.21 -14.59 -48.95
CA LEU A 36 -10.57 -15.29 -47.70
C LEU A 36 -9.45 -15.79 -46.74
N ARG A 37 -9.63 -15.82 -45.40
CA ARG A 37 -10.89 -15.98 -44.64
C ARG A 37 -10.76 -15.55 -43.17
N SER A 38 -11.84 -15.07 -42.57
CA SER A 38 -12.01 -14.93 -41.11
C SER A 38 -12.97 -16.00 -40.57
N TYR A 39 -12.90 -16.31 -39.27
CA TYR A 39 -13.86 -17.22 -38.61
C TYR A 39 -14.16 -16.83 -37.16
N LEU A 40 -15.46 -16.73 -36.86
CA LEU A 40 -16.07 -16.88 -35.54
C LEU A 40 -16.92 -18.17 -35.55
N PRO A 41 -17.16 -18.82 -34.40
CA PRO A 41 -18.30 -19.72 -34.25
C PRO A 41 -19.20 -19.36 -33.06
N HIS A 42 -20.53 -19.37 -33.30
CA HIS A 42 -21.54 -19.40 -32.24
C HIS A 42 -21.92 -20.85 -31.87
N ARG A 43 -22.53 -21.03 -30.69
CA ARG A 43 -23.16 -22.29 -30.25
C ARG A 43 -24.33 -22.70 -31.14
N VAL A 44 -24.56 -24.01 -31.23
CA VAL A 44 -25.83 -24.65 -31.63
C VAL A 44 -26.21 -25.67 -30.56
N VAL A 45 -27.50 -25.98 -30.43
CA VAL A 45 -28.07 -26.91 -29.44
C VAL A 45 -28.75 -28.07 -30.16
N THR A 46 -28.65 -29.28 -29.61
CA THR A 46 -29.49 -30.45 -29.94
C THR A 46 -29.87 -31.22 -28.67
N THR A 47 -30.97 -31.96 -28.71
CA THR A 47 -31.70 -32.50 -27.56
C THR A 47 -32.02 -33.98 -27.70
N THR A 48 -31.94 -34.74 -26.62
CA THR A 48 -32.67 -36.01 -26.40
C THR A 48 -32.91 -36.25 -24.90
N GLU A 49 -33.90 -37.09 -24.60
CA GLU A 49 -34.38 -37.49 -23.25
C GLU A 49 -33.68 -38.81 -22.81
N THR A 50 -33.90 -39.47 -21.65
CA THR A 50 -34.91 -39.36 -20.57
C THR A 50 -34.39 -39.98 -19.23
N ALA A 51 -35.05 -39.65 -18.11
CA ALA A 51 -35.32 -40.49 -16.91
C ALA A 51 -34.21 -41.00 -15.92
N PHE A 52 -34.30 -40.49 -14.67
CA PHE A 52 -34.18 -41.14 -13.35
C PHE A 52 -33.34 -42.43 -13.10
N SER A 53 -32.39 -42.37 -12.16
CA SER A 53 -32.58 -42.88 -10.77
C SER A 53 -31.32 -42.77 -9.87
N THR A 54 -31.52 -42.77 -8.55
CA THR A 54 -30.49 -42.88 -7.48
C THR A 54 -30.51 -44.31 -6.88
N PRO A 55 -29.41 -44.91 -6.38
CA PRO A 55 -28.84 -44.49 -5.08
C PRO A 55 -27.35 -44.77 -4.76
N ILE A 56 -26.88 -44.05 -3.73
CA ILE A 56 -26.01 -44.48 -2.60
C ILE A 56 -25.28 -45.83 -2.72
N SER A 57 -23.93 -45.82 -2.65
CA SER A 57 -23.20 -46.57 -1.60
C SER A 57 -21.69 -46.28 -1.54
N ARG A 58 -21.13 -46.48 -0.33
CA ARG A 58 -19.70 -46.60 -0.02
C ARG A 58 -19.20 -47.98 -0.49
N PHE A 59 -17.91 -48.13 -0.82
CA PHE A 59 -16.92 -48.76 0.09
C PHE A 59 -15.48 -48.70 -0.45
N CYS A 60 -14.55 -49.31 0.28
CA CYS A 60 -13.11 -49.19 0.18
C CYS A 60 -12.43 -50.34 -0.59
N TYR A 61 -11.18 -50.12 -1.00
CA TYR A 61 -10.08 -51.10 -1.09
C TYR A 61 -10.35 -52.51 -1.67
N SER A 62 -9.66 -52.84 -2.78
CA SER A 62 -8.73 -53.98 -2.76
C SER A 62 -7.69 -53.92 -3.90
N SER A 63 -6.54 -54.54 -3.64
CA SER A 63 -5.38 -54.66 -4.53
C SER A 63 -5.57 -55.71 -5.63
N LEU A 64 -4.81 -55.57 -6.73
CA LEU A 64 -3.91 -56.57 -7.35
C LEU A 64 -3.57 -56.11 -8.79
N VAL A 65 -2.32 -55.70 -9.04
CA VAL A 65 -1.24 -56.53 -9.62
C VAL A 65 -1.52 -57.00 -11.06
N ASN A 66 -0.73 -56.46 -12.00
CA ASN A 66 -0.18 -57.27 -13.09
C ASN A 66 1.10 -56.64 -13.67
N SER A 67 2.14 -57.47 -13.77
CA SER A 67 3.40 -57.26 -14.51
C SER A 67 3.89 -58.65 -14.91
N PRO A 68 4.53 -58.82 -16.07
CA PRO A 68 5.97 -59.07 -15.99
C PRO A 68 6.79 -58.52 -17.16
N ASN A 69 8.10 -58.38 -16.94
CA ASN A 69 9.07 -59.04 -17.81
C ASN A 69 10.37 -59.28 -17.03
N GLU A 70 10.97 -60.45 -17.20
CA GLU A 70 12.19 -60.85 -16.51
C GLU A 70 13.44 -60.54 -17.35
N ASN A 71 14.59 -60.50 -16.68
CA ASN A 71 15.76 -61.23 -17.17
C ASN A 71 16.60 -61.70 -15.98
N GLN A 72 17.01 -62.96 -15.99
CA GLN A 72 17.66 -63.63 -14.87
C GLN A 72 19.17 -63.80 -15.13
N HIS A 73 19.98 -63.81 -14.06
CA HIS A 73 21.14 -64.70 -13.96
C HIS A 73 21.45 -64.99 -12.48
N THR A 74 21.86 -66.23 -12.21
CA THR A 74 22.14 -66.81 -10.88
C THR A 74 23.68 -66.84 -10.63
N THR A 75 24.24 -67.05 -9.43
CA THR A 75 24.11 -68.25 -8.56
C THR A 75 24.62 -68.09 -7.09
N THR A 76 23.99 -68.85 -6.18
CA THR A 76 24.53 -69.60 -4.99
C THR A 76 25.18 -68.93 -3.75
N SER A 77 24.52 -69.14 -2.59
CA SER A 77 25.00 -69.62 -1.24
C SER A 77 26.52 -69.72 -0.92
N SER A 78 27.03 -69.55 0.31
CA SER A 78 26.46 -69.84 1.67
C SER A 78 27.20 -69.07 2.81
N PRO A 79 26.84 -69.18 4.12
CA PRO A 79 27.20 -68.19 5.17
C PRO A 79 28.47 -68.46 6.01
N VAL A 80 28.95 -67.43 6.73
CA VAL A 80 30.03 -67.48 7.74
C VAL A 80 29.66 -66.72 9.02
N SER A 81 30.14 -67.20 10.17
CA SER A 81 29.76 -66.81 11.54
C SER A 81 30.42 -65.50 12.07
N PRO A 82 29.86 -64.84 13.10
CA PRO A 82 30.32 -63.52 13.55
C PRO A 82 31.56 -63.55 14.46
N GLN A 83 32.43 -62.55 14.34
CA GLN A 83 33.55 -62.33 15.26
C GLN A 83 33.15 -61.52 16.49
N ARG A 84 33.67 -61.92 17.66
CA ARG A 84 33.53 -61.20 18.94
C ARG A 84 34.51 -60.02 19.00
N ILE A 85 34.07 -58.88 19.54
CA ILE A 85 34.95 -57.85 20.10
C ILE A 85 34.57 -57.62 21.57
N ASN A 86 35.57 -57.48 22.44
CA ASN A 86 35.40 -57.55 23.89
C ASN A 86 34.86 -56.25 24.51
N ILE A 87 33.83 -56.39 25.37
CA ILE A 87 33.42 -55.33 26.30
C ILE A 87 34.42 -55.26 27.46
N ARG A 88 35.18 -54.16 27.57
CA ARG A 88 35.91 -53.80 28.79
C ARG A 88 35.24 -52.61 29.48
N LYS A 89 34.71 -52.84 30.67
CA LYS A 89 34.24 -51.77 31.58
C LYS A 89 35.46 -50.96 32.05
N ILE A 90 35.44 -49.64 31.85
CA ILE A 90 36.35 -48.69 32.51
C ILE A 90 35.50 -47.69 33.29
N SER A 91 35.91 -47.37 34.51
CA SER A 91 35.11 -46.63 35.49
C SER A 91 35.24 -45.10 35.37
N ARG A 92 34.27 -44.38 35.96
CA ARG A 92 34.15 -42.92 35.90
C ARG A 92 35.36 -42.21 36.54
N ARG A 93 35.92 -41.21 35.85
CA ARG A 93 36.54 -40.05 36.50
C ARG A 93 36.35 -38.78 35.65
N ARG A 94 35.34 -37.96 35.99
CA ARG A 94 35.16 -36.61 35.41
C ARG A 94 36.27 -35.69 35.91
N LYS A 95 37.17 -35.25 35.03
CA LYS A 95 37.91 -33.98 35.21
C LYS A 95 37.19 -32.89 34.41
N LYS A 96 36.93 -31.73 35.03
CA LYS A 96 36.56 -30.52 34.30
C LYS A 96 37.85 -29.90 33.72
N SER A 97 37.96 -29.82 32.40
CA SER A 97 38.96 -29.01 31.71
C SER A 97 38.23 -28.03 30.81
N GLY A 98 38.02 -26.81 31.30
CA GLY A 98 37.30 -25.77 30.56
C GLY A 98 38.16 -25.19 29.46
N ILE A 99 37.92 -25.59 28.22
CA ILE A 99 38.40 -24.86 27.05
C ILE A 99 37.47 -23.67 26.85
N LYS A 100 37.92 -22.47 27.21
CA LYS A 100 37.25 -21.23 26.82
C LYS A 100 37.57 -20.97 25.36
N SER A 101 36.57 -21.02 24.48
CA SER A 101 36.65 -20.34 23.19
C SER A 101 36.70 -18.81 23.41
N PRO A 102 37.27 -18.03 22.48
CA PRO A 102 37.25 -16.57 22.58
C PRO A 102 35.82 -16.02 22.58
N ASN A 103 35.60 -14.89 23.25
CA ASN A 103 34.29 -14.26 23.34
C ASN A 103 33.91 -13.57 22.02
N SER A 104 32.71 -13.85 21.50
CA SER A 104 31.97 -12.96 20.60
C SER A 104 30.86 -12.27 21.39
N PRO A 105 31.11 -11.12 22.05
CA PRO A 105 30.17 -10.54 23.02
C PRO A 105 28.82 -10.12 22.42
N ALA A 106 28.78 -9.80 21.12
CA ALA A 106 27.56 -9.44 20.40
C ALA A 106 26.71 -10.63 19.91
N TYR A 107 27.10 -11.88 20.22
CA TYR A 107 26.25 -13.04 19.91
C TYR A 107 25.29 -13.37 21.07
N SER A 108 25.76 -13.34 22.32
CA SER A 108 24.89 -13.62 23.46
C SER A 108 23.89 -12.48 23.69
N SER A 109 24.34 -11.21 23.73
CA SER A 109 23.47 -10.07 24.10
C SER A 109 22.15 -9.99 23.32
N ALA A 110 22.20 -10.14 21.99
CA ALA A 110 21.00 -10.07 21.15
C ALA A 110 20.09 -11.31 21.27
N VAL A 111 20.64 -12.49 21.58
CA VAL A 111 19.86 -13.70 21.84
C VAL A 111 19.21 -13.62 23.23
N ASP A 112 20.02 -13.30 24.25
CA ASP A 112 19.60 -13.20 25.65
C ASP A 112 18.47 -12.15 25.80
N LEU A 113 18.63 -10.98 25.21
CA LEU A 113 17.57 -9.94 25.16
C LEU A 113 16.30 -10.43 24.46
N ALA A 114 16.43 -11.25 23.41
CA ALA A 114 15.26 -11.61 22.61
C ALA A 114 14.38 -12.69 23.26
N LEU A 115 14.97 -13.61 24.04
CA LEU A 115 14.23 -14.66 24.75
C LEU A 115 13.13 -14.09 25.65
N ASP A 116 13.44 -13.00 26.38
CA ASP A 116 12.52 -12.40 27.36
C ASP A 116 11.75 -11.19 26.82
N SER A 117 11.92 -10.83 25.54
CA SER A 117 11.36 -9.58 24.98
C SER A 117 10.60 -9.75 23.65
N VAL A 118 10.90 -10.79 22.86
CA VAL A 118 10.37 -10.99 21.50
C VAL A 118 9.27 -12.03 21.48
N VAL A 119 8.15 -11.68 20.85
CA VAL A 119 6.87 -12.40 20.94
C VAL A 119 6.32 -12.76 19.57
N LYS A 120 5.66 -13.92 19.48
CA LYS A 120 5.00 -14.37 18.25
C LYS A 120 3.56 -13.87 18.23
N ILE A 121 3.19 -13.23 17.14
CA ILE A 121 1.84 -12.69 16.90
C ILE A 121 1.10 -13.62 15.94
N PHE A 122 -0.17 -13.84 16.22
CA PHE A 122 -1.11 -14.56 15.36
C PHE A 122 -2.31 -13.65 15.13
N THR A 123 -2.61 -13.36 13.86
CA THR A 123 -3.70 -12.48 13.47
C THR A 123 -4.72 -13.26 12.65
N VAL A 124 -5.99 -13.07 12.97
CA VAL A 124 -7.14 -13.49 12.16
C VAL A 124 -7.66 -12.24 11.46
N SER A 125 -7.51 -12.15 10.13
CA SER A 125 -7.93 -10.99 9.33
C SER A 125 -9.01 -11.34 8.31
N THR A 126 -9.87 -10.37 8.03
CA THR A 126 -11.11 -10.55 7.25
C THR A 126 -11.37 -9.29 6.42
N SER A 127 -10.58 -9.12 5.35
CA SER A 127 -10.57 -7.93 4.50
C SER A 127 -11.86 -7.77 3.67
N PRO A 128 -12.27 -6.53 3.34
CA PRO A 128 -13.45 -6.28 2.50
C PRO A 128 -13.23 -6.70 1.03
N SER A 129 -14.32 -6.88 0.29
CA SER A 129 -14.28 -6.81 -1.18
C SER A 129 -14.63 -5.39 -1.65
N TYR A 130 -13.87 -4.88 -2.60
CA TYR A 130 -14.10 -3.56 -3.19
C TYR A 130 -15.04 -3.62 -4.40
N PHE A 131 -15.12 -4.78 -5.07
CA PHE A 131 -16.17 -5.04 -6.07
C PHE A 131 -17.55 -5.25 -5.42
N LEU A 132 -17.61 -5.88 -4.24
CA LEU A 132 -18.83 -6.16 -3.49
C LEU A 132 -18.72 -5.55 -2.08
N PRO A 133 -18.79 -4.20 -1.93
CA PRO A 133 -18.49 -3.48 -0.67
C PRO A 133 -19.42 -3.77 0.52
N TRP A 134 -20.48 -4.54 0.31
CA TRP A 134 -21.33 -5.12 1.36
C TRP A 134 -20.87 -6.53 1.81
N GLN A 135 -19.73 -7.02 1.35
CA GLN A 135 -19.18 -8.35 1.66
C GLN A 135 -17.71 -8.28 2.06
N ASN A 136 -17.33 -9.18 2.97
CA ASN A 136 -15.93 -9.45 3.28
C ASN A 136 -15.46 -10.71 2.56
N LYS A 137 -14.16 -10.78 2.30
CA LYS A 137 -13.45 -11.95 1.77
C LYS A 137 -13.36 -13.02 2.87
N SER A 138 -13.05 -14.26 2.47
CA SER A 138 -12.83 -15.36 3.42
C SER A 138 -11.75 -15.00 4.44
N GLN A 139 -12.05 -15.24 5.71
CA GLN A 139 -11.14 -15.11 6.84
C GLN A 139 -9.79 -15.81 6.58
N ARG A 140 -8.69 -15.15 6.95
CA ARG A 140 -7.32 -15.68 6.83
C ARG A 140 -6.64 -15.67 8.20
N GLU A 141 -5.65 -16.54 8.37
CA GLU A 141 -4.71 -16.50 9.48
C GLU A 141 -3.33 -16.09 8.97
N SER A 142 -2.68 -15.17 9.68
CA SER A 142 -1.29 -14.77 9.46
C SER A 142 -0.49 -14.86 10.77
N MET A 143 0.84 -14.85 10.65
CA MET A 143 1.74 -14.78 11.79
C MET A 143 2.86 -13.80 11.54
N GLY A 144 3.29 -13.12 12.60
CA GLY A 144 4.38 -12.15 12.59
C GLY A 144 5.10 -12.12 13.93
N SER A 145 6.01 -11.18 14.07
CA SER A 145 6.80 -10.95 15.28
C SER A 145 6.45 -9.60 15.90
N GLY A 146 6.75 -9.46 17.18
CA GLY A 146 6.72 -8.18 17.88
C GLY A 146 7.71 -8.20 19.05
N PHE A 147 7.89 -7.05 19.69
CA PHE A 147 8.72 -6.94 20.89
C PHE A 147 8.15 -5.96 21.91
N VAL A 148 8.41 -6.23 23.18
CA VAL A 148 7.98 -5.37 24.29
C VAL A 148 8.81 -4.11 24.36
N ILE A 149 8.13 -2.98 24.58
CA ILE A 149 8.71 -1.66 24.88
C ILE A 149 8.18 -1.14 26.23
N SER A 150 8.68 0.02 26.67
CA SER A 150 8.25 0.68 27.89
C SER A 150 6.74 1.02 27.90
N GLY A 151 6.14 0.95 29.09
CA GLY A 151 4.71 1.21 29.28
C GLY A 151 3.79 0.03 28.92
N ARG A 152 4.28 -1.22 28.97
CA ARG A 152 3.48 -2.45 28.71
C ARG A 152 2.81 -2.44 27.33
N ARG A 153 3.61 -2.11 26.32
CA ARG A 153 3.23 -2.09 24.91
C ARG A 153 4.10 -3.03 24.11
N ILE A 154 3.57 -3.57 23.03
CA ILE A 154 4.30 -4.35 22.02
C ILE A 154 4.30 -3.57 20.73
N ILE A 155 5.46 -3.43 20.09
CA ILE A 155 5.57 -2.94 18.71
C ILE A 155 5.58 -4.12 17.74
N THR A 156 4.91 -3.95 16.61
CA THR A 156 4.91 -4.84 15.44
C THR A 156 4.67 -4.02 14.16
N ASN A 157 4.63 -4.67 13.00
CA ASN A 157 4.23 -4.00 11.76
C ASN A 157 2.70 -3.83 11.65
N ALA A 158 2.26 -2.82 10.91
CA ALA A 158 0.84 -2.65 10.61
C ALA A 158 0.30 -3.80 9.74
N HIS A 159 1.07 -4.26 8.73
CA HIS A 159 0.65 -5.37 7.87
C HIS A 159 0.47 -6.72 8.60
N VAL A 160 1.06 -6.88 9.80
CA VAL A 160 0.86 -8.06 10.66
C VAL A 160 -0.53 -8.06 11.31
N VAL A 161 -1.16 -6.89 11.47
CA VAL A 161 -2.47 -6.71 12.12
C VAL A 161 -3.51 -5.98 11.26
N ALA A 162 -3.27 -5.83 9.96
CA ALA A 162 -4.20 -5.20 9.04
C ALA A 162 -5.47 -6.04 8.81
N ASP A 163 -6.62 -5.36 8.74
CA ASP A 163 -7.97 -5.94 8.61
C ASP A 163 -8.31 -6.98 9.71
N HIS A 164 -7.77 -6.77 10.92
CA HIS A 164 -7.86 -7.75 12.00
C HIS A 164 -9.27 -7.85 12.61
N SER A 165 -9.67 -9.09 12.89
CA SER A 165 -10.85 -9.43 13.70
C SER A 165 -10.48 -10.04 15.05
N PHE A 166 -9.29 -10.66 15.15
CA PHE A 166 -8.78 -11.23 16.39
C PHE A 166 -7.25 -11.28 16.38
N VAL A 167 -6.59 -10.89 17.48
CA VAL A 167 -5.13 -10.92 17.63
C VAL A 167 -4.73 -11.65 18.91
N LEU A 168 -3.80 -12.59 18.77
CA LEU A 168 -3.20 -13.36 19.86
C LEU A 168 -1.68 -13.16 19.87
N VAL A 169 -1.08 -13.17 21.06
CA VAL A 169 0.37 -13.04 21.26
C VAL A 169 0.87 -14.17 22.17
N ARG A 170 2.05 -14.72 21.88
CA ARG A 170 2.69 -15.78 22.67
C ARG A 170 4.14 -15.41 23.01
N LYS A 171 4.50 -15.55 24.28
CA LYS A 171 5.89 -15.39 24.77
C LYS A 171 6.80 -16.48 24.19
N HIS A 172 8.12 -16.27 24.17
CA HIS A 172 9.06 -17.37 23.98
C HIS A 172 8.89 -18.43 25.08
N GLY A 173 9.16 -19.70 24.79
CA GLY A 173 9.06 -20.83 25.72
C GLY A 173 7.66 -21.19 26.24
N SER A 174 6.68 -20.28 26.19
CA SER A 174 5.31 -20.48 26.67
C SER A 174 4.42 -21.10 25.60
N PRO A 175 3.59 -22.11 25.93
CA PRO A 175 2.51 -22.57 25.06
C PRO A 175 1.29 -21.64 25.06
N ILE A 176 1.18 -20.73 26.03
CA ILE A 176 -0.04 -19.94 26.28
C ILE A 176 -0.11 -18.73 25.34
N LYS A 177 -1.15 -18.69 24.50
CA LYS A 177 -1.53 -17.51 23.72
C LYS A 177 -2.41 -16.58 24.56
N HIS A 178 -2.03 -15.31 24.69
CA HIS A 178 -2.80 -14.27 25.36
C HIS A 178 -3.51 -13.40 24.31
N ARG A 179 -4.71 -12.90 24.62
CA ARG A 179 -5.44 -11.98 23.73
C ARG A 179 -4.80 -10.58 23.80
N ALA A 180 -4.54 -9.99 22.64
CA ALA A 180 -4.14 -8.60 22.52
C ALA A 180 -5.27 -7.73 21.96
N LYS A 181 -5.18 -6.43 22.22
CA LYS A 181 -5.93 -5.37 21.54
C LYS A 181 -4.94 -4.53 20.75
N VAL A 182 -5.29 -4.16 19.52
CA VAL A 182 -4.57 -3.14 18.77
C VAL A 182 -4.92 -1.77 19.38
N GLN A 183 -3.92 -1.03 19.83
CA GLN A 183 -4.09 0.30 20.43
C GLN A 183 -4.02 1.40 19.35
N ALA A 184 -3.11 1.27 18.40
CA ALA A 184 -2.94 2.18 17.27
C ALA A 184 -2.26 1.48 16.09
N VAL A 185 -2.55 1.95 14.88
CA VAL A 185 -1.92 1.51 13.63
C VAL A 185 -1.53 2.73 12.81
N GLY A 186 -0.32 2.73 12.27
CA GLY A 186 0.18 3.70 11.30
C GLY A 186 0.62 2.97 10.04
N HIS A 187 -0.30 2.83 9.08
CA HIS A 187 -0.05 2.07 7.85
C HIS A 187 1.09 2.69 7.01
N GLU A 188 1.16 4.02 6.94
CA GLU A 188 2.17 4.77 6.17
C GLU A 188 3.61 4.41 6.56
N CYS A 189 3.86 4.26 7.87
CA CYS A 189 5.14 3.80 8.43
C CYS A 189 5.18 2.30 8.72
N ASP A 190 4.14 1.54 8.36
CA ASP A 190 3.98 0.12 8.66
C ASP A 190 4.27 -0.26 10.13
N LEU A 191 3.67 0.46 11.10
CA LEU A 191 3.81 0.19 12.54
C LEU A 191 2.44 0.02 13.23
N ALA A 192 2.41 -0.83 14.26
CA ALA A 192 1.27 -0.96 15.16
C ALA A 192 1.70 -1.15 16.62
N ILE A 193 0.86 -0.67 17.55
CA ILE A 193 1.02 -0.85 18.99
C ILE A 193 -0.04 -1.85 19.48
N LEU A 194 0.39 -2.91 20.17
CA LEU A 194 -0.50 -3.87 20.84
C LEU A 194 -0.40 -3.76 22.36
N VAL A 195 -1.54 -3.95 23.04
CA VAL A 195 -1.65 -4.02 24.51
C VAL A 195 -2.35 -5.30 24.95
N ILE A 196 -1.98 -5.79 26.13
CA ILE A 196 -2.46 -7.06 26.70
C ILE A 196 -2.86 -6.83 28.16
N GLU A 197 -4.11 -7.17 28.50
CA GLU A 197 -4.74 -6.94 29.81
C GLU A 197 -4.36 -7.99 30.87
N SER A 198 -3.64 -9.04 30.46
CA SER A 198 -3.25 -10.16 31.31
C SER A 198 -1.92 -9.86 32.03
N GLU A 199 -1.95 -9.58 33.34
CA GLU A 199 -0.73 -9.35 34.15
C GLU A 199 0.30 -10.47 34.00
N VAL A 200 -0.15 -11.73 33.97
CA VAL A 200 0.67 -12.94 33.80
C VAL A 200 1.42 -12.97 32.45
N PHE A 201 0.97 -12.20 31.45
CA PHE A 201 1.76 -11.97 30.24
C PHE A 201 3.00 -11.12 30.53
N TRP A 202 2.89 -10.06 31.33
CA TRP A 202 4.00 -9.14 31.62
C TRP A 202 5.01 -9.71 32.63
N GLU A 203 4.63 -10.72 33.43
CA GLU A 203 5.55 -11.45 34.29
C GLU A 203 6.74 -12.05 33.50
N GLY A 204 7.95 -11.64 33.86
CA GLY A 204 9.20 -12.07 33.21
C GLY A 204 9.51 -11.40 31.88
N MET A 205 8.69 -10.46 31.38
CA MET A 205 8.98 -9.76 30.13
C MET A 205 9.87 -8.55 30.37
N ASN A 206 10.96 -8.45 29.61
CA ASN A 206 11.88 -7.31 29.62
C ASN A 206 11.53 -6.35 28.46
N PRO A 207 11.39 -5.02 28.71
CA PRO A 207 11.20 -4.05 27.65
C PRO A 207 12.53 -3.70 26.97
N LEU A 208 12.55 -3.62 25.63
CA LEU A 208 13.73 -3.19 24.88
C LEU A 208 13.78 -1.66 24.75
N GLU A 209 14.98 -1.09 24.88
CA GLU A 209 15.23 0.33 24.62
C GLU A 209 15.42 0.62 23.12
N LEU A 210 14.80 1.71 22.65
CA LEU A 210 15.07 2.26 21.32
C LEU A 210 16.41 3.02 21.32
N GLY A 211 17.32 2.63 20.44
CA GLY A 211 18.60 3.30 20.22
C GLY A 211 18.51 4.44 19.20
N ASP A 212 19.65 4.71 18.58
CA ASP A 212 19.84 5.73 17.55
C ASP A 212 20.03 5.10 16.17
N ILE A 213 20.08 5.92 15.11
CA ILE A 213 20.22 5.45 13.73
C ILE A 213 21.61 4.80 13.56
N PRO A 214 21.71 3.49 13.27
CA PRO A 214 22.98 2.80 13.16
C PRO A 214 23.81 3.35 11.99
N LEU A 215 25.14 3.35 12.15
CA LEU A 215 26.07 3.75 11.09
C LEU A 215 26.15 2.68 10.00
N LEU A 216 26.52 3.08 8.78
CA LEU A 216 26.85 2.14 7.70
C LEU A 216 27.93 1.15 8.17
N GLN A 217 27.83 -0.10 7.72
CA GLN A 217 28.68 -1.23 8.13
C GLN A 217 28.56 -1.64 9.62
N GLY A 218 27.68 -1.02 10.42
CA GLY A 218 27.42 -1.47 11.79
C GLY A 218 26.70 -2.83 11.83
N GLU A 219 27.14 -3.73 12.71
CA GLU A 219 26.49 -5.04 12.92
C GLU A 219 25.06 -4.90 13.43
N VAL A 220 24.13 -5.65 12.82
CA VAL A 220 22.73 -5.73 13.20
C VAL A 220 22.26 -7.18 13.30
N SER A 221 21.46 -7.48 14.31
CA SER A 221 20.86 -8.80 14.54
C SER A 221 19.34 -8.67 14.55
N VAL A 222 18.67 -9.15 13.52
CA VAL A 222 17.21 -9.20 13.46
C VAL A 222 16.71 -10.45 14.15
N VAL A 223 15.69 -10.31 14.99
CA VAL A 223 15.13 -11.41 15.76
C VAL A 223 13.62 -11.53 15.56
N GLY A 224 13.11 -12.74 15.36
CA GLY A 224 11.69 -12.98 15.13
C GLY A 224 11.32 -14.47 15.06
N TYR A 225 10.11 -14.75 14.60
CA TYR A 225 9.53 -16.09 14.45
C TYR A 225 9.24 -16.37 12.97
N PRO A 226 10.06 -17.17 12.27
CA PRO A 226 9.88 -17.41 10.84
C PRO A 226 8.59 -18.20 10.58
N GLN A 227 7.98 -17.99 9.41
CA GLN A 227 6.73 -18.64 9.02
C GLN A 227 6.81 -20.17 9.15
N GLY A 228 5.80 -20.77 9.79
CA GLY A 228 5.74 -22.21 10.10
C GLY A 228 6.61 -22.67 11.28
N GLY A 229 7.58 -21.86 11.74
CA GLY A 229 8.41 -22.15 12.90
C GLY A 229 7.84 -21.57 14.20
N ASP A 230 7.89 -22.33 15.29
CA ASP A 230 7.46 -21.86 16.63
C ASP A 230 8.64 -21.47 17.55
N ASN A 231 9.87 -21.78 17.13
CA ASN A 231 11.11 -21.32 17.76
C ASN A 231 11.48 -19.91 17.26
N ILE A 232 12.25 -19.21 18.08
CA ILE A 232 12.85 -17.91 17.71
C ILE A 232 14.00 -18.12 16.71
N SER A 233 14.19 -17.17 15.80
CA SER A 233 15.25 -17.14 14.80
C SER A 233 15.98 -15.81 14.85
N VAL A 234 17.31 -15.84 14.69
CA VAL A 234 18.17 -14.66 14.64
C VAL A 234 18.92 -14.66 13.31
N THR A 235 18.71 -13.64 12.49
CA THR A 235 19.54 -13.37 11.31
C THR A 235 20.48 -12.20 11.60
N LYS A 236 21.73 -12.31 11.15
CA LYS A 236 22.76 -11.28 11.35
C LYS A 236 23.20 -10.72 10.00
N GLY A 237 23.65 -9.48 10.02
CA GLY A 237 24.18 -8.75 8.88
C GLY A 237 24.76 -7.41 9.32
N VAL A 238 24.94 -6.51 8.37
CA VAL A 238 25.37 -5.12 8.58
C VAL A 238 24.39 -4.13 7.93
N VAL A 239 24.46 -2.88 8.36
CA VAL A 239 23.76 -1.78 7.70
C VAL A 239 24.40 -1.47 6.35
N SER A 240 23.65 -1.71 5.27
CA SER A 240 24.08 -1.50 3.89
C SER A 240 23.82 -0.06 3.42
N ARG A 241 22.70 0.55 3.84
CA ARG A 241 22.29 1.91 3.42
C ARG A 241 21.29 2.53 4.40
N VAL A 242 21.21 3.86 4.41
CA VAL A 242 20.06 4.62 4.95
C VAL A 242 19.58 5.56 3.85
N GLU A 243 18.30 5.48 3.48
CA GLU A 243 17.70 6.31 2.43
C GLU A 243 16.19 6.51 2.68
N LEU A 244 15.52 7.33 1.87
CA LEU A 244 14.06 7.23 1.77
C LEU A 244 13.71 6.06 0.86
N THR A 245 12.77 5.22 1.28
CA THR A 245 12.24 4.14 0.46
C THR A 245 10.72 4.19 0.50
N GLN A 246 10.08 3.78 -0.59
CA GLN A 246 8.64 3.51 -0.62
C GLN A 246 8.32 2.40 0.39
N TYR A 247 7.43 2.63 1.36
CA TYR A 247 6.90 1.58 2.24
C TYR A 247 5.72 0.92 1.52
N VAL A 248 5.83 -0.33 1.09
CA VAL A 248 4.77 -0.96 0.26
C VAL A 248 3.40 -1.00 0.94
N HIS A 249 3.32 -1.34 2.24
CA HIS A 249 2.05 -1.33 2.97
C HIS A 249 1.48 0.09 3.19
N GLY A 250 2.35 1.10 3.25
CA GLY A 250 1.95 2.49 3.49
C GLY A 250 1.64 3.29 2.23
N ALA A 251 2.26 2.93 1.11
CA ALA A 251 2.42 3.76 -0.09
C ALA A 251 3.11 5.12 0.11
N THR A 252 3.74 5.34 1.27
CA THR A 252 4.45 6.58 1.62
C THR A 252 5.96 6.38 1.52
N GLN A 253 6.71 7.43 1.17
CA GLN A 253 8.17 7.41 1.20
C GLN A 253 8.65 7.95 2.55
N LEU A 254 9.31 7.09 3.33
CA LEU A 254 9.87 7.43 4.64
C LEU A 254 11.29 6.88 4.73
N MET A 255 12.05 7.35 5.72
CA MET A 255 13.39 6.81 5.96
C MET A 255 13.29 5.31 6.27
N ALA A 256 14.11 4.51 5.58
CA ALA A 256 14.34 3.11 5.87
C ALA A 256 15.85 2.86 5.95
N ILE A 257 16.24 1.82 6.68
CA ILE A 257 17.62 1.33 6.71
C ILE A 257 17.63 -0.01 5.96
N GLN A 258 18.44 -0.10 4.91
CA GLN A 258 18.71 -1.35 4.21
C GLN A 258 19.79 -2.14 4.96
N ILE A 259 19.58 -3.44 5.11
CA ILE A 259 20.52 -4.38 5.74
C ILE A 259 20.69 -5.63 4.84
N ASP A 260 21.81 -6.34 4.96
CA ASP A 260 22.04 -7.61 4.25
C ASP A 260 21.61 -8.86 5.05
N ALA A 261 21.12 -8.67 6.29
CA ALA A 261 20.53 -9.75 7.07
C ALA A 261 19.20 -10.21 6.42
N ALA A 262 19.04 -11.52 6.21
CA ALA A 262 17.85 -12.08 5.60
C ALA A 262 16.58 -11.80 6.44
N ILE A 263 15.60 -11.15 5.82
CA ILE A 263 14.23 -10.99 6.32
C ILE A 263 13.34 -12.01 5.62
N ASN A 264 12.70 -12.89 6.39
CA ASN A 264 11.75 -13.88 5.90
C ASN A 264 10.35 -13.57 6.46
N PRO A 265 9.26 -13.98 5.77
CA PRO A 265 7.91 -13.93 6.32
C PRO A 265 7.83 -14.48 7.75
N GLY A 266 7.10 -13.79 8.62
CA GLY A 266 7.02 -14.07 10.05
C GLY A 266 8.02 -13.27 10.90
N ASN A 267 9.22 -12.97 10.40
CA ASN A 267 10.18 -12.10 11.13
C ASN A 267 9.75 -10.62 11.13
N SER A 268 8.88 -10.21 10.20
CA SER A 268 8.26 -8.88 10.16
C SER A 268 7.67 -8.49 11.52
N GLY A 269 7.92 -7.26 11.96
CA GLY A 269 7.53 -6.70 13.25
C GLY A 269 8.50 -7.03 14.39
N GLY A 270 9.46 -7.92 14.18
CA GLY A 270 10.52 -8.23 15.15
C GLY A 270 11.59 -7.13 15.24
N PRO A 271 12.34 -7.03 16.34
CA PRO A 271 13.35 -6.00 16.50
C PRO A 271 14.62 -6.33 15.71
N ALA A 272 15.21 -5.28 15.15
CA ALA A 272 16.60 -5.26 14.71
C ALA A 272 17.46 -4.67 15.83
N ILE A 273 18.38 -5.45 16.38
CA ILE A 273 19.18 -5.12 17.57
C ILE A 273 20.62 -4.79 17.17
N MET A 274 21.16 -3.68 17.69
CA MET A 274 22.57 -3.31 17.64
C MET A 274 23.11 -3.19 19.07
N GLY A 275 24.12 -4.00 19.42
CA GLY A 275 24.68 -4.07 20.78
C GLY A 275 23.67 -4.60 21.80
N ASN A 276 22.98 -3.69 22.50
CA ASN A 276 21.91 -3.97 23.46
C ASN A 276 20.63 -3.11 23.25
N LYS A 277 20.52 -2.37 22.13
CA LYS A 277 19.36 -1.52 21.82
C LYS A 277 18.73 -1.85 20.47
N VAL A 278 17.47 -1.51 20.31
CA VAL A 278 16.74 -1.63 19.04
C VAL A 278 17.19 -0.51 18.09
N ALA A 279 17.70 -0.89 16.92
CA ALA A 279 18.03 0.00 15.80
C ALA A 279 16.85 0.20 14.84
N GLY A 280 15.87 -0.72 14.85
CA GLY A 280 14.63 -0.59 14.07
C GLY A 280 13.69 -1.78 14.20
N VAL A 281 12.53 -1.72 13.51
CA VAL A 281 11.60 -2.85 13.33
C VAL A 281 11.86 -3.50 11.99
N ALA A 282 12.04 -4.81 11.92
CA ALA A 282 12.23 -5.52 10.66
C ALA A 282 10.94 -5.53 9.82
N PHE A 283 11.04 -5.20 8.53
CA PHE A 283 9.94 -5.31 7.57
C PHE A 283 10.46 -5.78 6.19
N GLN A 284 9.61 -6.45 5.42
CA GLN A 284 9.94 -6.86 4.06
C GLN A 284 9.33 -5.86 3.07
N ASN A 285 10.17 -5.12 2.35
CA ASN A 285 9.70 -4.01 1.52
C ASN A 285 9.44 -4.39 0.06
N LEU A 286 10.16 -5.36 -0.51
CA LEU A 286 9.88 -5.89 -1.86
C LEU A 286 9.98 -7.42 -1.91
N SER A 287 9.14 -8.03 -2.74
CA SER A 287 9.26 -9.41 -3.18
C SER A 287 10.24 -9.50 -4.37
N GLY A 288 11.15 -10.48 -4.33
CA GLY A 288 12.09 -10.76 -5.44
C GLY A 288 13.52 -10.20 -5.29
N ALA A 289 13.80 -9.37 -4.27
CA ALA A 289 15.16 -8.93 -3.95
C ALA A 289 15.81 -9.85 -2.90
N GLU A 290 16.59 -10.83 -3.34
CA GLU A 290 17.32 -11.72 -2.42
C GLU A 290 18.35 -10.96 -1.57
N ASN A 291 18.42 -11.29 -0.28
CA ASN A 291 19.34 -10.69 0.70
C ASN A 291 19.23 -9.15 0.86
N MET A 292 18.09 -8.55 0.50
CA MET A 292 17.79 -7.14 0.81
C MET A 292 16.75 -7.04 1.92
N GLY A 293 17.23 -6.97 3.17
CA GLY A 293 16.40 -6.66 4.33
C GLY A 293 16.18 -5.16 4.49
N TYR A 294 15.06 -4.78 5.12
CA TYR A 294 14.79 -3.40 5.52
C TYR A 294 14.36 -3.33 6.99
N ILE A 295 14.73 -2.24 7.66
CA ILE A 295 14.27 -1.95 9.03
C ILE A 295 13.74 -0.52 9.14
N ILE A 296 12.63 -0.36 9.85
CA ILE A 296 11.97 0.91 10.18
C ILE A 296 12.80 1.58 11.27
N PRO A 297 13.42 2.74 11.03
CA PRO A 297 14.46 3.30 11.89
C PRO A 297 13.86 3.94 13.16
N THR A 298 14.65 4.02 14.23
CA THR A 298 14.14 4.54 15.52
C THR A 298 13.53 5.95 15.50
N PRO A 299 13.89 6.92 14.63
CA PRO A 299 13.17 8.19 14.53
C PRO A 299 11.72 8.02 14.07
N VAL A 300 11.47 7.13 13.10
CA VAL A 300 10.12 6.83 12.59
C VAL A 300 9.29 6.12 13.67
N ILE A 301 9.90 5.20 14.42
CA ILE A 301 9.26 4.56 15.58
C ILE A 301 8.93 5.59 16.67
N LYS A 302 9.85 6.51 16.98
CA LYS A 302 9.66 7.56 17.99
C LYS A 302 8.55 8.54 17.57
N HIS A 303 8.54 9.01 16.32
CA HIS A 303 7.48 9.87 15.75
C HIS A 303 6.11 9.19 15.83
N PHE A 304 6.00 7.92 15.43
CA PHE A 304 4.78 7.12 15.54
C PHE A 304 4.28 7.00 17.00
N ILE A 305 5.14 6.63 17.94
CA ILE A 305 4.78 6.48 19.35
C ILE A 305 4.33 7.83 19.93
N THR A 306 5.11 8.89 19.73
CA THR A 306 4.81 10.24 20.28
C THR A 306 3.52 10.81 19.69
N GLY A 307 3.26 10.64 18.39
CA GLY A 307 1.99 11.08 17.78
C GLY A 307 0.77 10.35 18.36
N VAL A 308 0.89 9.04 18.63
CA VAL A 308 -0.16 8.26 19.29
C VAL A 308 -0.34 8.65 20.77
N GLU A 309 0.74 8.98 21.48
CA GLU A 309 0.70 9.45 22.88
C GLU A 309 0.08 10.85 23.01
N GLU A 310 0.41 11.77 22.10
CA GLU A 310 -0.07 13.17 22.14
C GLU A 310 -1.52 13.31 21.65
N CYS A 311 -1.91 12.57 20.60
CA CYS A 311 -3.23 12.74 19.95
C CYS A 311 -4.21 11.59 20.23
N SER A 312 -3.85 10.60 21.05
CA SER A 312 -4.60 9.34 21.29
C SER A 312 -4.94 8.51 20.04
N LYS A 313 -4.42 8.91 18.87
CA LYS A 313 -4.63 8.32 17.55
C LYS A 313 -3.38 8.54 16.70
N TYR A 314 -3.20 7.71 15.67
CA TYR A 314 -2.18 7.98 14.66
C TYR A 314 -2.59 9.19 13.79
N VAL A 315 -1.66 10.11 13.53
CA VAL A 315 -1.91 11.40 12.87
C VAL A 315 -1.26 11.55 11.48
N GLY A 316 -0.48 10.58 11.03
CA GLY A 316 0.16 10.61 9.70
C GLY A 316 1.52 11.32 9.63
N PHE A 317 2.20 11.16 8.50
CA PHE A 317 3.42 11.91 8.17
C PHE A 317 3.12 13.17 7.36
N CYS A 318 3.91 14.23 7.59
CA CYS A 318 3.71 15.51 6.92
C CYS A 318 4.19 15.52 5.47
N SER A 319 3.51 16.30 4.62
CA SER A 319 3.94 16.57 3.25
C SER A 319 3.81 18.05 2.90
N MET A 320 4.81 18.59 2.21
CA MET A 320 4.81 19.93 1.64
C MET A 320 3.88 20.04 0.41
N GLY A 321 3.52 18.89 -0.18
CA GLY A 321 2.62 18.84 -1.34
C GLY A 321 3.18 19.46 -2.61
N VAL A 322 4.49 19.47 -2.80
CA VAL A 322 5.14 19.90 -4.04
C VAL A 322 5.67 18.72 -4.82
N SER A 323 5.87 18.90 -6.13
CA SER A 323 6.74 18.04 -6.94
C SER A 323 7.90 18.87 -7.44
N CYS A 324 9.11 18.34 -7.32
CA CYS A 324 10.36 19.04 -7.61
C CYS A 324 11.10 18.43 -8.81
N GLN A 325 11.98 19.22 -9.43
CA GLN A 325 12.89 18.81 -10.49
C GLN A 325 14.34 19.13 -10.08
N SER A 326 15.30 18.25 -10.41
CA SER A 326 16.72 18.47 -10.15
C SER A 326 17.29 19.60 -11.01
N MET A 327 18.21 20.37 -10.43
CA MET A 327 18.85 21.56 -11.01
C MET A 327 20.32 21.31 -11.34
N GLU A 328 20.71 20.05 -11.56
CA GLU A 328 22.11 19.64 -11.81
C GLU A 328 22.67 20.22 -13.11
N ASN A 329 21.81 20.41 -14.12
CA ASN A 329 22.18 21.02 -15.39
C ASN A 329 22.49 22.53 -15.21
N ALA A 330 23.63 22.99 -15.72
CA ALA A 330 24.05 24.39 -15.55
C ALA A 330 23.16 25.40 -16.30
N GLN A 331 22.52 25.00 -17.41
CA GLN A 331 21.68 25.89 -18.20
C GLN A 331 20.34 26.17 -17.50
N ILE A 332 19.73 25.18 -16.83
CA ILE A 332 18.49 25.44 -16.08
C ILE A 332 18.75 26.37 -14.89
N ARG A 333 19.88 26.22 -14.18
CA ARG A 333 20.33 27.18 -13.14
C ARG A 333 20.52 28.59 -13.70
N SER A 334 21.12 28.72 -14.89
CA SER A 334 21.31 30.02 -15.55
C SER A 334 19.99 30.67 -15.99
N ILE A 335 19.00 29.88 -16.45
CA ILE A 335 17.65 30.38 -16.81
C ILE A 335 16.95 30.94 -15.57
N PHE A 336 17.06 30.25 -14.42
CA PHE A 336 16.49 30.68 -13.15
C PHE A 336 17.36 31.65 -12.35
N GLN A 337 18.42 32.20 -12.97
CA GLN A 337 19.28 33.25 -12.41
C GLN A 337 19.97 32.86 -11.08
N MET A 338 20.21 31.56 -10.88
CA MET A 338 20.98 31.07 -9.73
C MET A 338 22.46 31.46 -9.86
N SER A 339 23.07 31.92 -8.77
CA SER A 339 24.52 32.14 -8.70
C SER A 339 25.30 30.83 -8.66
N SER A 340 26.63 30.89 -8.77
CA SER A 340 27.51 29.71 -8.68
C SER A 340 27.39 28.97 -7.35
N GLU A 341 27.13 29.70 -6.26
CA GLU A 341 27.05 29.16 -4.89
C GLU A 341 25.63 28.68 -4.53
N MET A 342 24.63 29.01 -5.35
CA MET A 342 23.25 28.59 -5.12
C MET A 342 23.03 27.14 -5.57
N THR A 343 22.42 26.35 -4.69
CA THR A 343 21.87 25.04 -5.00
C THR A 343 20.41 24.96 -4.58
N GLY A 344 19.63 24.07 -5.21
CA GLY A 344 18.22 23.89 -4.86
C GLY A 344 17.45 23.05 -5.87
N VAL A 345 16.13 22.98 -5.70
CA VAL A 345 15.23 22.22 -6.59
C VAL A 345 14.06 23.06 -7.11
N LEU A 346 13.69 22.86 -8.38
CA LEU A 346 12.66 23.64 -9.06
C LEU A 346 11.27 23.07 -8.82
N ILE A 347 10.30 23.89 -8.40
CA ILE A 347 8.91 23.48 -8.18
C ILE A 347 8.19 23.30 -9.52
N SER A 348 7.87 22.06 -9.88
CA SER A 348 7.17 21.71 -11.12
C SER A 348 5.65 21.58 -10.95
N ARG A 349 5.18 21.18 -9.76
CA ARG A 349 3.75 21.05 -9.40
C ARG A 349 3.54 21.39 -7.92
N ILE A 350 2.37 21.90 -7.57
CA ILE A 350 1.92 22.09 -6.18
C ILE A 350 0.52 21.49 -6.03
N ASN A 351 0.25 20.83 -4.91
CA ASN A 351 -1.04 20.28 -4.52
C ASN A 351 -1.97 21.41 -4.03
N PRO A 352 -3.16 21.63 -4.63
CA PRO A 352 -4.08 22.69 -4.21
C PRO A 352 -4.49 22.66 -2.72
N LEU A 353 -4.33 21.52 -2.04
CA LEU A 353 -4.65 21.36 -0.62
C LEU A 353 -3.45 21.59 0.33
N SER A 354 -2.22 21.75 -0.14
CA SER A 354 -1.09 22.11 0.74
C SER A 354 -1.03 23.62 0.97
N ASP A 355 -0.55 24.05 2.13
CA ASP A 355 -0.43 25.48 2.45
C ASP A 355 0.58 26.19 1.52
N ALA A 356 1.59 25.45 1.05
CA ALA A 356 2.51 25.87 0.01
C ALA A 356 1.82 26.37 -1.27
N HIS A 357 0.60 25.93 -1.61
CA HIS A 357 -0.15 26.43 -2.77
C HIS A 357 -0.52 27.93 -2.68
N ARG A 358 -0.59 28.48 -1.46
CA ARG A 358 -0.93 29.89 -1.22
C ARG A 358 0.28 30.83 -1.33
N ILE A 359 1.50 30.28 -1.20
CA ILE A 359 2.72 31.04 -0.89
C ILE A 359 3.82 30.79 -1.94
N LEU A 360 4.02 29.53 -2.30
CA LEU A 360 4.93 29.10 -3.36
C LEU A 360 4.24 29.13 -4.72
N LYS A 361 5.04 29.17 -5.78
CA LYS A 361 4.59 29.16 -7.18
C LYS A 361 5.29 28.03 -7.93
N LYS A 362 4.70 27.63 -9.06
CA LYS A 362 5.46 26.89 -10.08
C LYS A 362 6.64 27.76 -10.52
N ASP A 363 7.76 27.12 -10.82
CA ASP A 363 9.00 27.75 -11.31
C ASP A 363 9.78 28.57 -10.24
N ASP A 364 9.38 28.50 -8.98
CA ASP A 364 10.23 28.83 -7.82
C ASP A 364 11.34 27.76 -7.65
N VAL A 365 12.51 28.14 -7.14
CA VAL A 365 13.58 27.19 -6.74
C VAL A 365 13.74 27.19 -5.22
N ILE A 366 13.52 26.05 -4.57
CA ILE A 366 13.72 25.90 -3.12
C ILE A 366 15.22 25.71 -2.84
N LEU A 367 15.83 26.65 -2.11
CA LEU A 367 17.25 26.68 -1.78
C LEU A 367 17.56 26.03 -0.42
N ALA A 368 16.66 26.18 0.57
CA ALA A 368 16.84 25.62 1.91
C ALA A 368 15.49 25.34 2.60
N PHE A 369 15.51 24.38 3.54
CA PHE A 369 14.41 24.01 4.42
C PHE A 369 14.90 24.07 5.87
N ASP A 370 14.25 24.86 6.74
CA ASP A 370 14.68 25.14 8.13
C ASP A 370 16.17 25.51 8.24
N GLY A 371 16.65 26.31 7.28
CA GLY A 371 18.06 26.73 7.17
C GLY A 371 19.01 25.65 6.63
N VAL A 372 18.57 24.41 6.43
CA VAL A 372 19.38 23.33 5.83
C VAL A 372 19.42 23.49 4.30
N PRO A 373 20.60 23.70 3.67
CA PRO A 373 20.69 23.89 2.23
C PRO A 373 20.37 22.61 1.44
N ILE A 374 19.53 22.75 0.42
CA ILE A 374 19.14 21.68 -0.50
C ILE A 374 20.08 21.72 -1.71
N ALA A 375 20.68 20.58 -2.06
CA ALA A 375 21.54 20.47 -3.24
C ALA A 375 20.73 20.31 -4.53
N ASN A 376 21.41 20.46 -5.66
CA ASN A 376 20.80 20.42 -6.99
C ASN A 376 20.14 19.07 -7.35
N ASP A 377 20.49 17.99 -6.63
CA ASP A 377 19.91 16.64 -6.74
C ASP A 377 18.70 16.43 -5.80
N GLY A 378 18.30 17.44 -5.01
CA GLY A 378 17.25 17.32 -4.00
C GLY A 378 17.70 16.73 -2.65
N THR A 379 19.00 16.54 -2.44
CA THR A 379 19.53 16.02 -1.17
C THR A 379 19.93 17.12 -0.18
N VAL A 380 19.91 16.80 1.10
CA VAL A 380 20.50 17.58 2.21
C VAL A 380 21.66 16.80 2.85
N HIS A 381 22.49 17.47 3.64
CA HIS A 381 23.47 16.79 4.49
C HIS A 381 22.72 15.99 5.58
N PHE A 382 23.09 14.72 5.80
CA PHE A 382 22.47 13.88 6.81
C PHE A 382 23.39 13.66 8.02
N ARG A 383 24.55 13.03 7.80
CA ARG A 383 25.59 12.80 8.82
C ARG A 383 26.92 12.48 8.14
N ASN A 384 28.06 12.81 8.75
CA ASN A 384 29.40 12.46 8.25
C ASN A 384 29.65 12.88 6.79
N LYS A 385 29.44 11.95 5.83
CA LYS A 385 29.49 12.17 4.37
C LYS A 385 28.23 11.67 3.66
N GLU A 386 27.25 11.19 4.41
CA GLU A 386 25.96 10.70 3.92
C GLU A 386 25.03 11.89 3.62
N ARG A 387 24.22 11.73 2.58
CA ARG A 387 23.20 12.68 2.13
C ARG A 387 21.88 11.93 1.95
N ILE A 388 20.76 12.61 2.18
CA ILE A 388 19.40 12.05 2.08
C ILE A 388 18.49 13.07 1.38
N THR A 389 17.38 12.65 0.77
CA THR A 389 16.43 13.58 0.15
C THR A 389 15.83 14.54 1.18
N PHE A 390 15.57 15.79 0.79
CA PHE A 390 15.07 16.82 1.72
C PHE A 390 13.69 16.46 2.32
N ASP A 391 12.92 15.59 1.66
CA ASP A 391 11.65 15.03 2.14
C ASP A 391 11.77 14.30 3.48
N HIS A 392 12.97 13.88 3.89
CA HIS A 392 13.24 13.42 5.26
C HIS A 392 12.90 14.51 6.30
N LEU A 393 13.30 15.76 6.05
CA LEU A 393 13.07 16.89 6.95
C LEU A 393 11.57 17.24 6.99
N VAL A 394 10.88 17.12 5.84
CA VAL A 394 9.44 17.37 5.70
C VAL A 394 8.62 16.32 6.45
N SER A 395 8.94 15.04 6.27
CA SER A 395 8.17 13.93 6.85
C SER A 395 8.29 13.85 8.37
N MET A 396 9.48 14.12 8.93
CA MET A 396 9.71 14.08 10.38
C MET A 396 9.03 15.21 11.18
N LYS A 397 8.46 16.22 10.52
CA LYS A 397 7.69 17.30 11.15
C LYS A 397 6.41 16.79 11.80
N LYS A 398 5.95 17.47 12.85
CA LYS A 398 4.61 17.25 13.42
C LYS A 398 3.52 17.89 12.54
N PRO A 399 2.29 17.35 12.53
CA PRO A 399 1.16 18.02 11.91
C PRO A 399 0.97 19.44 12.47
N ASP A 400 0.64 20.37 11.57
CA ASP A 400 0.48 21.80 11.79
C ASP A 400 1.73 22.54 12.31
N GLU A 401 2.90 21.89 12.33
CA GLU A 401 4.19 22.53 12.55
C GLU A 401 4.58 23.40 11.34
N THR A 402 5.23 24.55 11.60
CA THR A 402 5.76 25.42 10.54
C THR A 402 7.16 24.99 10.09
N ALA A 403 7.47 25.30 8.84
CA ALA A 403 8.82 25.18 8.27
C ALA A 403 9.20 26.46 7.50
N LEU A 404 10.45 26.88 7.64
CA LEU A 404 11.02 28.06 6.97
C LEU A 404 11.69 27.64 5.66
N LEU A 405 11.13 28.06 4.54
CA LEU A 405 11.69 27.85 3.22
C LEU A 405 12.47 29.09 2.75
N LYS A 406 13.71 28.88 2.30
CA LYS A 406 14.43 29.87 1.49
C LYS A 406 14.23 29.53 0.02
N VAL A 407 13.78 30.50 -0.78
CA VAL A 407 13.32 30.30 -2.17
C VAL A 407 13.90 31.37 -3.09
N LEU A 408 14.38 30.97 -4.27
CA LEU A 408 14.68 31.89 -5.37
C LEU A 408 13.45 32.03 -6.27
N ARG A 409 13.00 33.27 -6.49
CA ARG A 409 11.90 33.62 -7.40
C ARG A 409 12.35 34.82 -8.23
N GLU A 410 12.27 34.71 -9.55
CA GLU A 410 12.65 35.80 -10.49
C GLU A 410 14.07 36.37 -10.21
N GLY A 411 15.02 35.51 -9.83
CA GLY A 411 16.40 35.90 -9.49
C GLY A 411 16.59 36.56 -8.11
N LYS A 412 15.55 36.62 -7.27
CA LYS A 412 15.60 37.20 -5.92
C LYS A 412 15.34 36.14 -4.86
N GLU A 413 16.06 36.23 -3.75
CA GLU A 413 15.81 35.39 -2.58
C GLU A 413 14.60 35.89 -1.80
N HIS A 414 13.79 34.95 -1.34
CA HIS A 414 12.63 35.14 -0.47
C HIS A 414 12.66 34.11 0.65
N GLU A 415 12.10 34.46 1.79
CA GLU A 415 11.87 33.54 2.91
C GLU A 415 10.36 33.43 3.18
N PHE A 416 9.89 32.19 3.35
CA PHE A 416 8.48 31.87 3.50
C PHE A 416 8.29 30.84 4.61
N SER A 417 7.46 31.14 5.60
CA SER A 417 6.95 30.14 6.54
C SER A 417 5.74 29.44 5.92
N ILE A 418 5.73 28.11 5.89
CA ILE A 418 4.57 27.29 5.50
C ILE A 418 4.14 26.38 6.65
N THR A 419 2.85 26.06 6.74
CA THR A 419 2.35 25.04 7.68
C THR A 419 2.31 23.67 7.01
N LEU A 420 2.90 22.66 7.65
CA LEU A 420 2.99 21.29 7.14
C LEU A 420 1.92 20.39 7.75
N ARG A 421 1.40 19.46 6.95
CA ARG A 421 0.36 18.50 7.37
C ARG A 421 0.35 17.25 6.48
N PRO A 422 -0.27 16.14 6.90
CA PRO A 422 -0.59 15.03 6.01
C PRO A 422 -1.48 15.50 4.85
N LEU A 423 -1.31 14.89 3.67
CA LEU A 423 -2.09 15.22 2.47
C LEU A 423 -2.72 13.97 1.89
N GLN A 424 -4.06 13.90 1.92
CA GLN A 424 -4.80 12.79 1.36
C GLN A 424 -4.80 12.83 -0.19
N PRO A 425 -4.59 11.70 -0.89
CA PRO A 425 -4.73 11.61 -2.33
C PRO A 425 -6.21 11.64 -2.76
N LEU A 426 -6.50 11.98 -4.02
CA LEU A 426 -7.87 11.96 -4.57
C LEU A 426 -8.43 10.52 -4.67
N VAL A 427 -7.53 9.55 -4.86
CA VAL A 427 -7.83 8.13 -4.94
C VAL A 427 -6.98 7.45 -3.87
N PRO A 428 -7.58 6.99 -2.75
CA PRO A 428 -6.87 6.31 -1.67
C PRO A 428 -6.07 5.11 -2.18
N VAL A 429 -4.78 5.07 -1.86
CA VAL A 429 -3.88 3.96 -2.27
C VAL A 429 -4.14 2.70 -1.44
N HIS A 430 -4.55 2.88 -0.19
CA HIS A 430 -4.91 1.81 0.74
C HIS A 430 -6.12 2.20 1.59
N GLN A 431 -6.87 1.22 2.09
CA GLN A 431 -8.02 1.39 2.97
C GLN A 431 -8.14 0.21 3.96
N PHE A 432 -7.08 -0.03 4.74
CA PHE A 432 -7.06 -1.09 5.76
C PHE A 432 -7.94 -0.73 6.98
N ASP A 433 -8.41 -1.76 7.69
CA ASP A 433 -9.15 -1.70 8.96
C ASP A 433 -10.44 -0.85 8.92
N GLN A 434 -10.93 -0.52 7.72
CA GLN A 434 -12.20 0.16 7.45
C GLN A 434 -12.98 -0.53 6.33
N LEU A 435 -14.31 -0.39 6.33
CA LEU A 435 -15.15 -0.92 5.26
C LEU A 435 -15.31 0.13 4.13
N PRO A 436 -15.25 -0.26 2.85
CA PRO A 436 -15.40 0.66 1.73
C PRO A 436 -16.81 1.27 1.68
N SER A 437 -16.88 2.59 1.54
CA SER A 437 -18.14 3.31 1.41
C SER A 437 -18.86 2.95 0.10
N TYR A 438 -20.18 2.76 0.15
CA TYR A 438 -20.99 2.45 -1.02
C TYR A 438 -22.43 2.97 -0.88
N TYR A 439 -23.07 3.24 -2.02
CA TYR A 439 -24.49 3.60 -2.13
C TYR A 439 -25.12 2.86 -3.31
N ILE A 440 -26.36 2.38 -3.17
CA ILE A 440 -27.08 1.62 -4.20
C ILE A 440 -28.45 2.24 -4.43
N PHE A 441 -28.72 2.68 -5.66
CA PHE A 441 -30.01 3.21 -6.08
C PHE A 441 -30.41 2.67 -7.45
N ALA A 442 -31.64 2.14 -7.58
CA ALA A 442 -32.12 1.42 -8.77
C ALA A 442 -31.14 0.34 -9.29
N GLY A 443 -30.37 -0.29 -8.40
CA GLY A 443 -29.36 -1.28 -8.75
C GLY A 443 -28.02 -0.73 -9.25
N PHE A 444 -27.90 0.58 -9.53
CA PHE A 444 -26.59 1.19 -9.75
C PHE A 444 -25.81 1.20 -8.44
N VAL A 445 -24.60 0.64 -8.46
CA VAL A 445 -23.70 0.60 -7.30
C VAL A 445 -22.69 1.73 -7.44
N PHE A 446 -22.72 2.68 -6.52
CA PHE A 446 -21.83 3.83 -6.47
C PHE A 446 -20.78 3.66 -5.36
N ILE A 447 -19.51 3.91 -5.68
CA ILE A 447 -18.37 3.87 -4.74
C ILE A 447 -17.39 5.02 -5.05
N PRO A 448 -16.57 5.49 -4.09
CA PRO A 448 -15.35 6.22 -4.44
C PRO A 448 -14.37 5.26 -5.15
N LEU A 449 -13.66 5.75 -6.17
CA LEU A 449 -12.53 5.02 -6.72
C LEU A 449 -11.39 5.00 -5.71
N THR A 450 -10.81 3.83 -5.50
CA THR A 450 -9.65 3.58 -4.65
C THR A 450 -8.68 2.63 -5.39
N GLN A 451 -7.39 2.65 -5.08
CA GLN A 451 -6.47 1.67 -5.68
C GLN A 451 -6.79 0.22 -5.23
N PRO A 452 -7.26 -0.06 -4.00
CA PRO A 452 -7.76 -1.39 -3.64
C PRO A 452 -8.92 -1.90 -4.50
N TYR A 453 -9.78 -1.03 -5.06
CA TYR A 453 -10.77 -1.42 -6.08
C TYR A 453 -10.10 -1.84 -7.40
N LEU A 454 -9.03 -1.14 -7.82
CA LEU A 454 -8.24 -1.55 -8.99
C LEU A 454 -7.45 -2.85 -8.73
N HIS A 455 -6.98 -3.08 -7.51
CA HIS A 455 -6.26 -4.30 -7.14
C HIS A 455 -7.14 -5.57 -7.17
N GLU A 456 -8.49 -5.45 -7.14
CA GLU A 456 -9.40 -6.60 -7.36
C GLU A 456 -9.30 -7.20 -8.78
N TYR A 457 -8.72 -6.49 -9.75
CA TYR A 457 -8.41 -7.03 -11.09
C TYR A 457 -7.18 -7.96 -11.10
N GLY A 458 -6.50 -8.14 -9.96
CA GLY A 458 -5.40 -9.09 -9.76
C GLY A 458 -3.99 -8.45 -9.74
N GLU A 459 -2.96 -9.29 -9.71
CA GLU A 459 -1.55 -8.84 -9.63
C GLU A 459 -1.17 -7.86 -10.77
N ASP A 460 -1.67 -8.11 -11.99
CA ASP A 460 -1.45 -7.26 -13.17
C ASP A 460 -2.57 -6.23 -13.40
N TRP A 461 -3.17 -5.72 -12.31
CA TRP A 461 -4.24 -4.73 -12.36
C TRP A 461 -3.89 -3.50 -13.21
N TYR A 462 -2.62 -3.11 -13.27
CA TYR A 462 -2.17 -1.94 -14.03
C TYR A 462 -2.49 -2.07 -15.53
N ASN A 463 -2.40 -3.29 -16.09
CA ASN A 463 -2.72 -3.58 -17.49
C ASN A 463 -4.15 -4.12 -17.69
N ILE A 464 -4.75 -4.76 -16.67
CA ILE A 464 -6.07 -5.40 -16.76
C ILE A 464 -7.21 -4.43 -16.41
N SER A 465 -7.02 -3.53 -15.45
CA SER A 465 -8.08 -2.61 -14.99
C SER A 465 -8.39 -1.49 -16.01
N PRO A 466 -9.55 -0.82 -15.92
CA PRO A 466 -9.93 0.21 -16.88
C PRO A 466 -8.92 1.35 -16.91
N ARG A 467 -8.17 1.44 -18.01
CA ARG A 467 -7.02 2.36 -18.17
C ARG A 467 -7.36 3.81 -17.82
N ARG A 468 -8.57 4.29 -18.13
CA ARG A 468 -9.06 5.65 -17.75
C ARG A 468 -9.16 5.85 -16.24
N LEU A 469 -9.51 4.82 -15.46
CA LEU A 469 -9.52 4.87 -14.00
C LEU A 469 -8.08 4.79 -13.45
N CYS A 470 -7.27 3.86 -13.98
CA CYS A 470 -5.86 3.70 -13.60
C CYS A 470 -5.02 4.97 -13.82
N GLU A 471 -5.09 5.58 -15.02
CA GLU A 471 -4.35 6.82 -15.33
C GLU A 471 -4.74 7.99 -14.40
N ARG A 472 -5.99 8.02 -13.90
CA ARG A 472 -6.47 9.04 -12.96
C ARG A 472 -6.06 8.74 -11.53
N ALA A 473 -6.17 7.48 -11.09
CA ALA A 473 -5.71 7.00 -9.79
C ALA A 473 -4.22 7.27 -9.51
N LEU A 474 -3.41 7.39 -10.57
CA LEU A 474 -1.97 7.64 -10.52
C LEU A 474 -1.56 9.11 -10.80
N ARG A 475 -2.47 10.00 -11.19
CA ARG A 475 -2.11 11.35 -11.69
C ARG A 475 -3.01 12.51 -11.25
N ASP A 476 -4.30 12.25 -11.04
CA ASP A 476 -5.23 13.28 -10.56
C ASP A 476 -4.90 13.61 -9.09
N ILE A 477 -5.05 14.89 -8.74
CA ILE A 477 -4.88 15.41 -7.37
C ILE A 477 -6.16 16.12 -6.95
N PRO A 478 -6.50 16.14 -5.65
CA PRO A 478 -7.75 16.74 -5.20
C PRO A 478 -7.70 18.26 -5.36
N LYS A 479 -8.85 18.84 -5.71
CA LYS A 479 -9.04 20.29 -5.90
C LYS A 479 -9.84 20.94 -4.77
N LYS A 480 -10.56 20.13 -4.00
CA LYS A 480 -11.31 20.51 -2.80
C LYS A 480 -10.98 19.52 -1.68
N ALA A 481 -11.06 19.96 -0.42
CA ALA A 481 -10.99 19.04 0.72
C ALA A 481 -12.17 18.07 0.69
N GLY A 482 -11.95 16.80 1.04
CA GLY A 482 -13.00 15.77 1.01
C GLY A 482 -13.56 15.47 -0.38
N GLN A 483 -12.81 15.76 -1.46
CA GLN A 483 -13.20 15.38 -2.83
C GLN A 483 -12.89 13.90 -3.08
N GLU A 484 -13.82 13.17 -3.72
CA GLU A 484 -13.64 11.78 -4.16
C GLU A 484 -13.96 11.62 -5.65
N LEU A 485 -13.36 10.61 -6.28
CA LEU A 485 -13.66 10.23 -7.65
C LEU A 485 -14.77 9.16 -7.64
N VAL A 486 -16.04 9.57 -7.53
CA VAL A 486 -17.18 8.65 -7.44
C VAL A 486 -17.49 7.97 -8.77
N ILE A 487 -17.54 6.63 -8.81
CA ILE A 487 -17.89 5.84 -9.99
C ILE A 487 -19.15 5.01 -9.77
N VAL A 488 -19.84 4.68 -10.86
CA VAL A 488 -20.68 3.48 -10.92
C VAL A 488 -19.75 2.28 -11.07
N SER A 489 -19.67 1.37 -10.11
CA SER A 489 -18.82 0.18 -10.21
C SER A 489 -19.49 -0.97 -10.97
N GLN A 490 -20.81 -1.13 -10.83
CA GLN A 490 -21.61 -2.13 -11.53
C GLN A 490 -23.11 -1.77 -11.52
N VAL A 491 -23.91 -2.50 -12.32
CA VAL A 491 -25.37 -2.39 -12.37
C VAL A 491 -26.01 -3.74 -12.02
N LEU A 492 -26.76 -3.79 -10.93
CA LEU A 492 -27.53 -4.94 -10.48
C LEU A 492 -28.86 -4.97 -11.26
N MET A 493 -28.95 -5.85 -12.25
CA MET A 493 -30.02 -5.79 -13.25
C MET A 493 -31.45 -5.97 -12.70
N ASP A 494 -32.34 -5.12 -13.19
CA ASP A 494 -33.77 -5.08 -12.92
C ASP A 494 -34.50 -4.42 -14.09
N ASP A 495 -35.80 -4.66 -14.24
CA ASP A 495 -36.63 -4.03 -15.28
C ASP A 495 -36.47 -2.49 -15.26
N SER A 496 -36.29 -1.89 -14.07
CA SER A 496 -36.08 -0.45 -13.89
C SER A 496 -34.76 0.13 -14.42
N ASN A 497 -33.79 -0.71 -14.78
CA ASN A 497 -32.48 -0.28 -15.31
C ASN A 497 -32.10 -0.96 -16.65
N THR A 498 -33.08 -1.56 -17.33
CA THR A 498 -32.96 -2.11 -18.70
C THR A 498 -32.32 -1.11 -19.67
N GLY A 499 -31.32 -1.54 -20.43
CA GLY A 499 -30.57 -0.72 -21.39
C GLY A 499 -29.34 -0.01 -20.80
N TYR A 500 -29.12 -0.12 -19.48
CA TYR A 500 -27.97 0.45 -18.78
C TYR A 500 -26.93 -0.61 -18.35
N GLU A 501 -27.01 -1.85 -18.86
CA GLU A 501 -26.19 -3.02 -18.47
C GLU A 501 -24.68 -2.76 -18.52
N ARG A 502 -24.25 -1.83 -19.38
CA ARG A 502 -22.84 -1.53 -19.70
C ARG A 502 -22.36 -0.19 -19.13
N LEU A 503 -23.14 0.47 -18.28
CA LEU A 503 -22.77 1.76 -17.68
C LEU A 503 -22.08 1.58 -16.32
N ALA A 504 -21.09 0.70 -16.31
CA ALA A 504 -20.17 0.46 -15.20
C ALA A 504 -18.81 1.14 -15.47
N GLU A 505 -17.96 1.24 -14.44
CA GLU A 505 -16.60 1.80 -14.49
C GLU A 505 -16.53 3.28 -14.93
N LEU A 506 -17.66 4.00 -14.84
CA LEU A 506 -17.85 5.39 -15.26
C LEU A 506 -17.98 6.33 -14.06
N GLN A 507 -17.23 7.43 -14.06
CA GLN A 507 -17.36 8.49 -13.06
C GLN A 507 -18.71 9.20 -13.18
N VAL A 508 -19.40 9.36 -12.04
CA VAL A 508 -20.49 10.31 -11.89
C VAL A 508 -19.94 11.74 -11.90
N LYS A 509 -20.52 12.61 -12.75
CA LYS A 509 -20.15 14.03 -12.85
C LYS A 509 -21.19 14.92 -12.18
N LYS A 510 -22.48 14.70 -12.46
CA LYS A 510 -23.57 15.55 -11.98
C LYS A 510 -24.83 14.77 -11.63
N VAL A 511 -25.64 15.31 -10.73
CA VAL A 511 -27.04 14.90 -10.52
C VAL A 511 -27.93 16.12 -10.72
N ASN A 512 -28.93 16.01 -11.59
CA ASN A 512 -29.85 17.11 -11.95
C ASN A 512 -29.14 18.44 -12.27
N GLY A 513 -27.93 18.38 -12.85
CA GLY A 513 -27.09 19.53 -13.19
C GLY A 513 -26.11 20.01 -12.10
N VAL A 514 -26.26 19.57 -10.85
CA VAL A 514 -25.35 19.88 -9.72
C VAL A 514 -24.12 18.97 -9.76
N GLU A 515 -22.92 19.52 -9.57
CA GLU A 515 -21.67 18.73 -9.60
C GLU A 515 -21.48 17.88 -8.33
N VAL A 516 -21.00 16.65 -8.53
CA VAL A 516 -20.75 15.69 -7.44
C VAL A 516 -19.31 15.85 -6.94
N ASP A 517 -19.18 16.12 -5.63
CA ASP A 517 -17.88 16.27 -4.98
C ASP A 517 -17.35 14.98 -4.34
N ASN A 518 -18.23 14.15 -3.77
CA ASN A 518 -17.93 12.89 -3.11
C ASN A 518 -19.18 12.00 -2.99
N LEU A 519 -19.05 10.76 -2.50
CA LEU A 519 -20.13 9.78 -2.43
C LEU A 519 -21.25 10.23 -1.47
N ARG A 520 -20.90 10.94 -0.38
CA ARG A 520 -21.90 11.51 0.54
C ARG A 520 -22.74 12.59 -0.14
N HIS A 521 -22.11 13.49 -0.91
CA HIS A 521 -22.80 14.50 -1.71
C HIS A 521 -23.68 13.84 -2.80
N LEU A 522 -23.21 12.76 -3.45
CA LEU A 522 -24.02 11.99 -4.39
C LEU A 522 -25.29 11.40 -3.73
N CYS A 523 -25.13 10.71 -2.60
CA CYS A 523 -26.25 10.15 -1.82
C CYS A 523 -27.24 11.26 -1.44
N GLN A 524 -26.76 12.40 -0.92
CA GLN A 524 -27.60 13.55 -0.56
C GLN A 524 -28.34 14.14 -1.75
N LEU A 525 -27.74 14.23 -2.95
CA LEU A 525 -28.41 14.74 -4.16
C LEU A 525 -29.51 13.81 -4.67
N ILE A 526 -29.35 12.49 -4.49
CA ILE A 526 -30.34 11.49 -4.92
C ILE A 526 -31.49 11.38 -3.90
N GLU A 527 -31.20 11.17 -2.61
CA GLU A 527 -32.25 11.02 -1.58
C GLU A 527 -33.11 12.28 -1.41
N ASN A 528 -32.54 13.48 -1.61
CA ASN A 528 -33.28 14.74 -1.59
C ASN A 528 -33.90 15.13 -2.96
N CYS A 529 -33.95 14.21 -3.93
CA CYS A 529 -34.55 14.49 -5.24
C CYS A 529 -36.05 14.77 -5.11
N LYS A 530 -36.48 15.97 -5.55
CA LYS A 530 -37.88 16.43 -5.54
C LYS A 530 -38.53 16.42 -6.92
N THR A 531 -37.77 16.06 -7.96
CA THR A 531 -38.26 15.93 -9.33
C THR A 531 -38.70 14.50 -9.62
N GLU A 532 -39.77 14.35 -10.40
CA GLU A 532 -40.27 13.07 -10.91
C GLU A 532 -39.18 12.28 -11.65
N ASN A 533 -38.37 12.99 -12.44
CA ASN A 533 -37.23 12.45 -13.15
C ASN A 533 -35.94 12.77 -12.40
N LEU A 534 -35.10 11.74 -12.21
CA LEU A 534 -33.72 11.83 -11.75
C LEU A 534 -32.79 11.69 -12.96
N ARG A 535 -31.93 12.69 -13.18
CA ARG A 535 -30.87 12.68 -14.19
C ARG A 535 -29.51 12.57 -13.50
N ILE A 536 -28.71 11.59 -13.90
CA ILE A 536 -27.31 11.47 -13.49
C ILE A 536 -26.43 11.57 -14.74
N ASP A 537 -25.63 12.63 -14.83
CA ASP A 537 -24.63 12.79 -15.89
C ASP A 537 -23.33 12.09 -15.48
N LEU A 538 -22.86 11.18 -16.33
CA LEU A 538 -21.60 10.47 -16.19
C LEU A 538 -20.53 11.10 -17.10
N GLU A 539 -19.32 10.55 -17.12
CA GLU A 539 -18.32 10.90 -18.13
C GLU A 539 -18.65 10.36 -19.53
N GLU A 540 -17.84 10.75 -20.53
CA GLU A 540 -18.03 10.39 -21.95
C GLU A 540 -19.39 10.82 -22.54
N GLY A 541 -20.09 11.76 -21.88
CA GLY A 541 -21.42 12.23 -22.28
C GLY A 541 -22.55 11.22 -22.05
N ARG A 542 -22.31 10.17 -21.26
CA ARG A 542 -23.35 9.20 -20.87
C ARG A 542 -24.28 9.80 -19.81
N VAL A 543 -25.56 9.44 -19.85
CA VAL A 543 -26.60 9.97 -18.97
C VAL A 543 -27.50 8.82 -18.52
N LEU A 544 -27.78 8.75 -17.22
CA LEU A 544 -28.84 7.91 -16.65
C LEU A 544 -30.09 8.78 -16.47
N GLY A 545 -31.22 8.32 -17.01
CA GLY A 545 -32.55 8.87 -16.72
C GLY A 545 -33.41 7.83 -16.01
N LEU A 546 -33.96 8.19 -14.84
CA LEU A 546 -34.77 7.30 -14.00
C LEU A 546 -36.01 8.03 -13.48
N HIS A 547 -37.17 7.35 -13.45
CA HIS A 547 -38.33 7.83 -12.69
C HIS A 547 -38.09 7.59 -11.20
N TYR A 548 -37.97 8.66 -10.41
CA TYR A 548 -37.38 8.64 -9.06
C TYR A 548 -38.10 7.69 -8.10
N GLU A 549 -39.43 7.75 -8.04
CA GLU A 549 -40.20 6.91 -7.10
C GLU A 549 -40.17 5.43 -7.50
N SER A 550 -40.22 5.13 -8.81
CA SER A 550 -40.10 3.75 -9.30
C SER A 550 -38.72 3.17 -9.02
N ALA A 551 -37.68 3.98 -9.21
CA ALA A 551 -36.30 3.64 -8.91
C ALA A 551 -36.10 3.36 -7.40
N ARG A 552 -36.67 4.19 -6.53
CA ARG A 552 -36.66 4.00 -5.07
C ARG A 552 -37.35 2.70 -4.64
N ILE A 553 -38.52 2.40 -5.21
CA ILE A 553 -39.25 1.14 -4.97
C ILE A 553 -38.48 -0.08 -5.52
N ALA A 554 -37.81 0.05 -6.66
CA ALA A 554 -37.00 -1.01 -7.26
C ALA A 554 -35.78 -1.36 -6.41
N THR A 555 -35.08 -0.38 -5.83
CA THR A 555 -33.91 -0.57 -4.95
C THR A 555 -34.18 -1.66 -3.88
N SER A 556 -35.28 -1.56 -3.13
CA SER A 556 -35.64 -2.53 -2.09
C SER A 556 -35.89 -3.96 -2.62
N LYS A 557 -36.37 -4.10 -3.86
CA LYS A 557 -36.55 -5.41 -4.52
C LYS A 557 -35.18 -5.99 -4.93
N ILE A 558 -34.30 -5.15 -5.49
CA ILE A 558 -32.97 -5.52 -5.97
C ILE A 558 -32.08 -5.96 -4.79
N LEU A 559 -32.03 -5.19 -3.70
CA LEU A 559 -31.28 -5.57 -2.50
C LEU A 559 -31.71 -6.95 -1.96
N LYS A 560 -33.02 -7.21 -1.92
CA LYS A 560 -33.57 -8.51 -1.51
C LYS A 560 -33.22 -9.64 -2.50
N ARG A 561 -33.25 -9.39 -3.81
CA ARG A 561 -32.84 -10.34 -4.87
C ARG A 561 -31.36 -10.73 -4.73
N HIS A 562 -30.49 -9.75 -4.49
CA HIS A 562 -29.03 -9.93 -4.40
C HIS A 562 -28.52 -10.22 -2.98
N ARG A 563 -29.41 -10.36 -1.98
CA ARG A 563 -29.10 -10.60 -0.56
C ARG A 563 -28.20 -9.54 0.07
N ILE A 564 -28.35 -8.29 -0.35
CA ILE A 564 -27.61 -7.14 0.16
C ILE A 564 -28.34 -6.59 1.39
N ALA A 565 -27.62 -6.42 2.50
CA ALA A 565 -28.21 -6.10 3.80
C ALA A 565 -28.66 -4.63 3.96
N SER A 566 -28.10 -3.71 3.17
CA SER A 566 -28.37 -2.27 3.22
C SER A 566 -28.26 -1.66 1.82
N ALA A 567 -28.96 -0.56 1.56
CA ALA A 567 -28.74 0.26 0.38
C ALA A 567 -27.37 0.97 0.39
N MET A 568 -26.80 1.20 1.58
CA MET A 568 -25.58 1.98 1.74
C MET A 568 -24.72 1.55 2.94
N SER A 569 -23.45 1.96 2.91
CA SER A 569 -22.50 1.78 4.00
C SER A 569 -22.84 2.62 5.24
N LYS A 570 -22.29 2.24 6.41
CA LYS A 570 -22.69 2.80 7.72
C LYS A 570 -22.30 4.27 7.89
N ASP A 571 -21.20 4.69 7.30
CA ASP A 571 -20.71 6.07 7.28
C ASP A 571 -21.72 7.02 6.62
N LEU A 572 -22.44 6.57 5.59
CA LEU A 572 -23.47 7.36 4.91
C LEU A 572 -24.80 7.46 5.68
N LEU A 573 -25.02 6.58 6.68
CA LEU A 573 -26.21 6.60 7.53
C LEU A 573 -26.12 7.59 8.70
N MET A 574 -24.92 8.07 9.05
CA MET A 574 -24.72 8.98 10.19
C MET A 574 -25.03 10.44 9.82
N GLU A 575 -25.57 11.17 10.81
CA GLU A 575 -26.34 12.43 10.72
C GLU A 575 -25.61 13.55 9.95
N GLN A 576 -26.24 14.54 9.31
CA GLN A 576 -27.41 15.36 9.68
C GLN A 576 -27.27 16.21 10.97
N ASN A 577 -26.12 16.19 11.66
CA ASN A 577 -25.77 17.13 12.73
C ASN A 577 -24.27 17.50 12.65
N PRO A 578 -23.91 18.77 12.35
CA PRO A 578 -22.52 19.16 12.08
C PRO A 578 -21.68 19.54 13.31
N GLU A 579 -22.25 19.53 14.53
CA GLU A 579 -21.59 20.11 15.71
C GLU A 579 -20.68 19.13 16.49
N THR A 580 -20.83 17.82 16.30
CA THR A 580 -20.25 16.81 17.21
C THR A 580 -18.74 16.55 17.04
N GLU A 581 -18.15 16.86 15.88
CA GLU A 581 -16.71 16.58 15.64
C GLU A 581 -15.76 17.68 16.15
N LEU A 582 -16.19 18.94 16.18
CA LEU A 582 -15.36 20.10 16.56
C LEU A 582 -15.13 20.25 18.08
N VAL A 583 -15.98 19.65 18.91
CA VAL A 583 -15.89 19.76 20.38
C VAL A 583 -14.78 18.88 20.98
N SER A 584 -14.36 17.83 20.26
CA SER A 584 -13.36 16.86 20.76
C SER A 584 -11.91 17.39 20.80
N CYS A 585 -11.58 18.42 20.01
CA CYS A 585 -10.23 19.01 19.95
C CYS A 585 -10.07 20.30 20.76
N SER A 586 -11.10 20.73 21.50
CA SER A 586 -11.12 22.00 22.25
C SER A 586 -11.30 21.85 23.76
N ALA A 587 -11.38 20.62 24.26
CA ALA A 587 -11.66 20.29 25.67
C ALA A 587 -10.50 19.53 26.36
N ALA A 588 -9.26 19.94 26.11
CA ALA A 588 -8.06 19.43 26.80
C ALA A 588 -7.00 20.54 26.92
N VAL A 589 -7.12 21.37 27.96
CA VAL A 589 -6.17 22.41 28.41
C VAL A 589 -5.99 22.26 29.91
#